data_AF-A0A8J5GC84-F1
#
_entry.id   AF-A0A8J5GC84-F1
#
_cell.length_a   1.000
_cell.length_b   1.000
_cell.length_c   1.000
_cell.angle_alpha   90.00
_cell.angle_beta   90.00
_cell.angle_gamma   90.00
#
_symmetry.space_group_name_H-M   'P 1'
#
loop_
_entity.id
_entity.type
_entity.pdbx_description
1 polymer ?
#
loop_
_entity_poly.entity_id
_entity_poly.type
_entity_poly.pdbx_seq_one_letter_code
_entity_poly.pdbx_strand_id
1 'polypeptide(L)'
;MSRRWEIAIQEWYSKSPTANLEYLDLSKTEPTLKELAHNIAVTYDRVSLSNRINLKNFKQIKEELEVLKSENKRLTQAVKDLTQEILENRPLTERQINNLLAKIVEQPKAVEERAMKLTEDLGFVRPADHKGPTSGTTAAIKQANTQIQLLVTILERLEALDERIRKLEAKESISSTTLPEEVTSSPVLGVCIRLSTHKPPAIAFLSYVGDLFG
;
A
#
# COMPACT_ATOMS: atom_id res chain seq x y z
N MET A 1 -51.10 -3.33 -2.65
CA MET A 1 -52.35 -3.57 -3.41
C MET A 1 -52.70 -5.06 -3.63
N SER A 2 -51.93 -6.04 -3.14
CA SER A 2 -52.14 -7.47 -3.50
C SER A 2 -53.36 -8.13 -2.85
N ARG A 3 -53.54 -7.99 -1.54
CA ARG A 3 -54.49 -8.81 -0.78
C ARG A 3 -55.96 -8.57 -1.11
N ARG A 4 -56.38 -7.31 -1.30
CA ARG A 4 -57.76 -6.98 -1.70
C ARG A 4 -58.10 -7.52 -3.10
N TRP A 5 -57.12 -7.58 -3.97
CA TRP A 5 -57.28 -8.05 -5.35
C TRP A 5 -57.30 -9.58 -5.43
N GLU A 6 -56.44 -10.25 -4.66
CA GLU A 6 -56.48 -11.70 -4.45
C GLU A 6 -57.82 -12.15 -3.86
N ILE A 7 -58.33 -11.45 -2.84
CA ILE A 7 -59.65 -11.71 -2.28
C ILE A 7 -60.74 -11.53 -3.35
N ALA A 8 -60.69 -10.46 -4.15
CA ALA A 8 -61.67 -10.22 -5.20
C ALA A 8 -61.64 -11.30 -6.30
N ILE A 9 -60.46 -11.84 -6.64
CA ILE A 9 -60.32 -12.96 -7.59
C ILE A 9 -60.85 -14.25 -7.00
N GLN A 10 -60.50 -14.55 -5.75
CA GLN A 10 -60.97 -15.74 -5.05
C GLN A 10 -62.50 -15.73 -4.90
N GLU A 11 -63.06 -14.56 -4.60
CA GLU A 11 -64.50 -14.35 -4.50
C GLU A 11 -65.19 -14.50 -5.86
N TRP A 12 -64.57 -14.03 -6.95
CA TRP A 12 -65.07 -14.24 -8.30
C TRP A 12 -65.11 -15.73 -8.67
N TYR A 13 -64.05 -16.49 -8.40
CA TYR A 13 -64.04 -17.95 -8.64
C TYR A 13 -65.08 -18.71 -7.80
N SER A 14 -65.35 -18.24 -6.57
CA SER A 14 -66.21 -18.96 -5.62
C SER A 14 -67.70 -18.64 -5.77
N LYS A 15 -68.04 -17.43 -6.26
CA LYS A 15 -69.42 -16.93 -6.28
C LYS A 15 -69.96 -16.65 -7.69
N SER A 16 -69.13 -16.63 -8.72
CA SER A 16 -69.61 -16.25 -10.06
C SER A 16 -70.45 -17.37 -10.70
N PRO A 17 -71.65 -17.08 -11.23
CA PRO A 17 -72.45 -18.02 -12.02
C PRO A 17 -71.72 -18.52 -13.28
N THR A 18 -70.69 -17.79 -13.73
CA THR A 18 -69.79 -18.17 -14.84
C THR A 18 -68.69 -19.15 -14.45
N ALA A 19 -68.67 -19.64 -13.20
CA ALA A 19 -67.82 -20.75 -12.76
C ALA A 19 -68.32 -22.12 -13.24
N ASN A 20 -69.53 -22.22 -13.80
CA ASN A 20 -69.94 -23.43 -14.52
C ASN A 20 -69.29 -23.39 -15.92
N LEU A 21 -68.20 -24.16 -16.08
CA LEU A 21 -67.29 -24.10 -17.23
C LEU A 21 -67.70 -25.05 -18.36
N GLU A 22 -68.91 -25.62 -18.33
CA GLU A 22 -69.39 -26.47 -19.40
C GLU A 22 -69.51 -25.65 -20.68
N TYR A 23 -68.55 -25.86 -21.58
CA TYR A 23 -68.59 -25.28 -22.91
C TYR A 23 -69.76 -25.87 -23.67
N LEU A 24 -70.44 -25.02 -24.42
CA LEU A 24 -71.49 -25.44 -25.33
C LEU A 24 -70.92 -26.41 -26.38
N ASP A 25 -71.43 -27.64 -26.35
CA ASP A 25 -71.06 -28.70 -27.27
C ASP A 25 -71.94 -28.62 -28.53
N LEU A 26 -71.42 -27.95 -29.56
CA LEU A 26 -72.10 -27.77 -30.84
C LEU A 26 -72.28 -29.08 -31.62
N SER A 27 -71.71 -30.20 -31.16
CA SER A 27 -71.83 -31.50 -31.84
C SER A 27 -73.11 -32.26 -31.52
N LYS A 28 -73.82 -31.89 -30.44
CA LYS A 28 -74.96 -32.68 -29.92
C LYS A 28 -76.33 -32.09 -30.21
N THR A 29 -76.48 -30.77 -30.26
CA THR A 29 -77.78 -30.12 -30.46
C THR A 29 -77.59 -28.69 -30.99
N GLU A 30 -78.57 -28.16 -31.72
CA GLU A 30 -78.58 -26.73 -32.07
C GLU A 30 -78.70 -25.89 -30.80
N PRO A 31 -77.78 -24.92 -30.59
CA PRO A 31 -77.74 -24.17 -29.35
C PRO A 31 -78.92 -23.21 -29.24
N THR A 32 -79.52 -23.16 -28.07
CA THR A 32 -80.52 -22.15 -27.75
C THR A 32 -79.88 -20.77 -27.65
N LEU A 33 -80.67 -19.72 -27.93
CA LEU A 33 -80.22 -18.33 -27.78
C LEU A 33 -79.69 -18.02 -26.36
N LYS A 34 -80.24 -18.69 -25.34
CA LYS A 34 -79.81 -18.55 -23.95
C LYS A 34 -78.41 -19.12 -23.73
N GLU A 35 -78.11 -20.28 -24.31
CA GLU A 35 -76.78 -20.91 -24.22
C GLU A 35 -75.74 -20.08 -24.97
N LEU A 36 -76.07 -19.55 -26.14
CA LEU A 36 -75.17 -18.66 -26.88
C LEU A 36 -74.88 -17.37 -26.09
N ALA A 37 -75.92 -16.73 -25.54
CA ALA A 37 -75.76 -15.55 -24.69
C ALA A 37 -74.92 -15.84 -23.44
N HIS A 38 -75.09 -17.01 -22.82
CA HIS A 38 -74.27 -17.45 -21.69
C HIS A 38 -72.79 -17.61 -22.09
N ASN A 39 -72.47 -18.26 -23.21
CA ASN A 39 -71.08 -18.41 -23.67
C ASN A 39 -70.41 -17.07 -23.99
N ILE A 40 -71.15 -16.14 -24.59
CA ILE A 40 -70.65 -14.78 -24.84
C ILE A 40 -70.35 -14.08 -23.52
N ALA A 41 -71.23 -14.18 -22.52
CA ALA A 41 -71.00 -13.62 -21.18
C ALA A 41 -69.77 -14.24 -20.49
N VAL A 42 -69.64 -15.57 -20.51
CA VAL A 42 -68.46 -16.29 -19.97
C VAL A 42 -67.18 -15.85 -20.67
N THR A 43 -67.21 -15.72 -22.01
CA THR A 43 -66.04 -15.27 -22.79
C THR A 43 -65.65 -13.85 -22.43
N TYR A 44 -66.62 -12.95 -22.35
CA TYR A 44 -66.41 -11.56 -21.94
C TYR A 44 -65.78 -11.49 -20.54
N ASP A 45 -66.33 -12.22 -19.57
CA ASP A 45 -65.82 -12.25 -18.21
C ASP A 45 -64.35 -12.74 -18.16
N ARG A 46 -64.03 -13.83 -18.88
CA ARG A 46 -62.66 -14.36 -18.95
C ARG A 46 -61.69 -13.39 -19.60
N VAL A 47 -62.10 -12.73 -20.68
CA VAL A 47 -61.29 -11.70 -21.35
C VAL A 47 -61.08 -10.51 -20.41
N SER A 48 -62.12 -10.08 -19.70
CA SER A 48 -62.04 -9.00 -18.71
C SER A 48 -61.08 -9.34 -17.57
N LEU A 49 -61.16 -10.56 -17.02
CA LEU A 49 -60.24 -11.04 -15.98
C LEU A 49 -58.80 -11.12 -16.51
N SER A 50 -58.60 -11.70 -17.69
CA SER A 50 -57.30 -11.77 -18.36
C SER A 50 -56.68 -10.38 -18.54
N ASN A 51 -57.47 -9.41 -19.00
CA ASN A 51 -57.02 -8.03 -19.14
C ASN A 51 -56.59 -7.40 -17.80
N ARG A 52 -57.32 -7.66 -16.71
CA ARG A 52 -56.94 -7.18 -15.37
C ARG A 52 -55.63 -7.80 -14.89
N ILE A 53 -55.44 -9.10 -15.12
CA ILE A 53 -54.19 -9.82 -14.80
C ILE A 53 -53.03 -9.26 -15.62
N ASN A 54 -53.22 -9.10 -16.93
CA ASN A 54 -52.20 -8.55 -17.82
C ASN A 54 -51.79 -7.14 -17.43
N LEU A 55 -52.74 -6.27 -17.07
CA LEU A 55 -52.43 -4.92 -16.57
C LEU A 55 -51.59 -4.95 -15.29
N LYS A 56 -51.87 -5.86 -14.36
CA LYS A 56 -51.04 -6.06 -13.16
C LYS A 56 -49.62 -6.48 -13.54
N ASN A 57 -49.50 -7.46 -14.43
CA ASN A 57 -48.20 -7.97 -14.87
C ASN A 57 -47.39 -6.90 -15.59
N PHE A 58 -48.00 -6.15 -16.52
CA PHE A 58 -47.32 -5.07 -17.22
C PHE A 58 -46.87 -3.94 -16.29
N LYS A 59 -47.69 -3.61 -15.28
CA LYS A 59 -47.29 -2.65 -14.25
C LYS A 59 -46.08 -3.14 -13.47
N GLN A 60 -46.09 -4.39 -13.01
CA GLN A 60 -44.97 -4.98 -12.27
C GLN A 60 -43.68 -5.00 -13.11
N ILE A 61 -43.77 -5.47 -14.35
CA ILE A 61 -42.64 -5.48 -15.30
C ILE A 61 -42.09 -4.06 -15.49
N LYS A 62 -42.96 -3.05 -15.62
CA LYS A 62 -42.54 -1.66 -15.76
C LYS A 62 -41.81 -1.14 -14.51
N GLU A 63 -42.29 -1.49 -13.31
CA GLU A 63 -41.64 -1.11 -12.05
C GLU A 63 -40.24 -1.75 -11.93
N GLU A 64 -40.12 -3.05 -12.24
CA GLU A 64 -38.83 -3.76 -12.26
C GLU A 64 -37.86 -3.18 -13.31
N LEU A 65 -38.36 -2.81 -14.48
CA LEU A 65 -37.57 -2.20 -15.55
C LEU A 65 -36.99 -0.85 -15.11
N GLU A 66 -37.77 0.00 -14.44
CA GLU A 66 -37.27 1.29 -13.94
C GLU A 66 -36.21 1.11 -12.84
N VAL A 67 -36.38 0.11 -11.96
CA VAL A 67 -35.35 -0.23 -10.97
C VAL A 67 -34.05 -0.65 -11.68
N LEU A 68 -34.12 -1.59 -12.62
CA LEU A 68 -32.95 -2.05 -13.37
C LEU A 68 -32.27 -0.93 -14.16
N LYS A 69 -33.05 -0.02 -14.76
CA LYS A 69 -32.53 1.14 -15.49
C LYS A 69 -31.79 2.11 -14.57
N SER A 70 -32.34 2.36 -13.38
CA SER A 70 -31.67 3.21 -12.38
C SER A 70 -30.36 2.61 -11.90
N GLU A 71 -30.32 1.28 -11.69
CA GLU A 71 -29.13 0.56 -11.27
C GLU A 71 -28.07 0.53 -12.37
N ASN A 72 -28.46 0.30 -13.62
CA ASN A 72 -27.55 0.36 -14.76
C ASN A 72 -26.91 1.75 -14.91
N LYS A 73 -27.70 2.82 -14.72
CA LYS A 73 -27.18 4.20 -14.70
C LYS A 73 -26.16 4.40 -13.56
N ARG A 74 -26.46 3.89 -12.36
CA ARG A 74 -25.56 3.97 -11.19
C ARG A 74 -24.24 3.23 -11.46
N LEU A 75 -24.30 1.99 -11.95
CA LEU A 75 -23.13 1.19 -12.28
C LEU A 75 -22.31 1.82 -13.40
N THR A 76 -22.96 2.36 -14.43
CA THR A 76 -22.28 3.08 -15.52
C THR A 76 -21.50 4.28 -14.97
N GLN A 77 -22.09 5.03 -14.02
CA GLN A 77 -21.39 6.14 -13.39
C GLN A 77 -20.20 5.64 -12.55
N ALA A 78 -20.39 4.63 -11.72
CA ALA A 78 -19.32 4.06 -10.90
C ALA A 78 -18.14 3.55 -11.76
N VAL A 79 -18.42 2.91 -12.90
CA VAL A 79 -17.37 2.47 -13.84
C VAL A 79 -16.64 3.68 -14.44
N LYS A 80 -17.33 4.76 -14.79
CA LYS A 80 -16.68 5.99 -15.27
C LYS A 80 -15.78 6.60 -14.20
N ASP A 81 -16.27 6.70 -12.98
CA ASP A 81 -15.53 7.28 -11.86
C ASP A 81 -14.26 6.47 -11.57
N LEU A 82 -14.38 5.13 -11.50
CA LEU A 82 -13.24 4.23 -11.33
C LEU A 82 -12.25 4.31 -12.52
N THR A 83 -12.76 4.41 -13.74
CA THR A 83 -11.90 4.57 -14.93
C THR A 83 -11.12 5.87 -14.85
N GLN A 84 -11.75 6.95 -14.39
CA GLN A 84 -11.07 8.23 -14.17
C GLN A 84 -10.01 8.11 -13.08
N GLU A 85 -10.34 7.50 -11.94
CA GLU A 85 -9.39 7.30 -10.84
C GLU A 85 -8.16 6.47 -11.28
N ILE A 86 -8.36 5.44 -12.11
CA ILE A 86 -7.27 4.64 -12.69
C ILE A 86 -6.40 5.48 -13.64
N LEU A 87 -7.01 6.38 -14.42
CA LEU A 87 -6.27 7.27 -15.31
C LEU A 87 -5.46 8.32 -14.53
N GLU A 88 -6.02 8.84 -13.44
CA GLU A 88 -5.35 9.80 -12.55
C GLU A 88 -4.22 9.14 -11.77
N ASN A 89 -4.42 7.92 -11.28
CA ASN A 89 -3.43 7.12 -10.57
C ASN A 89 -2.61 6.22 -11.50
N ARG A 90 -2.55 6.56 -12.80
CA ARG A 90 -1.86 5.72 -13.77
C ARG A 90 -0.39 5.57 -13.37
N PRO A 91 0.10 4.35 -13.13
CA PRO A 91 1.51 4.15 -12.82
C PRO A 91 2.36 4.67 -13.98
N LEU A 92 3.45 5.35 -13.64
CA LEU A 92 4.38 5.89 -14.62
C LEU A 92 4.80 4.75 -15.57
N THR A 93 4.71 5.02 -16.87
CA THR A 93 5.20 4.07 -17.87
C THR A 93 6.71 3.87 -17.72
N GLU A 94 7.21 2.71 -18.14
CA GLU A 94 8.64 2.38 -18.08
C GLU A 94 9.52 3.46 -18.72
N ARG A 95 9.06 4.09 -19.81
CA ARG A 95 9.74 5.23 -20.44
C ARG A 95 9.81 6.46 -19.53
N GLN A 96 8.73 6.78 -18.82
CA GLN A 96 8.69 7.89 -17.87
C GLN A 96 9.61 7.61 -16.69
N ILE A 97 9.62 6.37 -16.18
CA ILE A 97 10.52 5.92 -15.11
C ILE A 97 11.98 6.04 -15.57
N ASN A 98 12.32 5.54 -16.75
CA ASN A 98 13.69 5.61 -17.28
C ASN A 98 14.16 7.05 -17.50
N ASN A 99 13.27 7.95 -17.95
CA ASN A 99 13.58 9.38 -18.07
C ASN A 99 13.78 10.04 -16.70
N LEU A 100 12.92 9.71 -15.73
CA LEU A 100 13.10 10.17 -14.34
C LEU A 100 14.43 9.68 -13.76
N LEU A 101 14.76 8.41 -14.00
CA LEU A 101 15.99 7.79 -13.54
C LEU A 101 17.21 8.47 -14.17
N ALA A 102 17.17 8.77 -15.47
CA ALA A 102 18.22 9.54 -16.14
C ALA A 102 18.42 10.91 -15.48
N LYS A 103 17.33 11.64 -15.19
CA LYS A 103 17.41 12.94 -14.48
C LYS A 103 17.95 12.81 -13.06
N ILE A 104 17.54 11.77 -12.33
CA ILE A 104 18.03 11.49 -10.97
C ILE A 104 19.53 11.18 -10.99
N VAL A 105 20.00 10.42 -11.97
CA VAL A 105 21.43 10.11 -12.13
C VAL A 105 22.24 11.36 -12.52
N GLU A 106 21.64 12.32 -13.21
CA GLU A 106 22.28 13.57 -13.60
C GLU A 106 22.40 14.59 -12.44
N GLN A 107 21.43 14.61 -11.52
CA GLN A 107 21.41 15.56 -10.40
C GLN A 107 22.67 15.56 -9.53
N PRO A 108 23.24 14.42 -9.09
CA PRO A 108 24.47 14.38 -8.29
C PRO A 108 25.65 15.09 -8.96
N LYS A 109 25.80 14.91 -10.28
CA LYS A 109 26.89 15.56 -11.04
C LYS A 109 26.71 17.08 -11.08
N ALA A 110 25.48 17.54 -11.30
CA ALA A 110 25.18 18.97 -11.28
C ALA A 110 25.36 19.58 -9.89
N VAL A 111 25.09 18.82 -8.82
CA VAL A 111 25.35 19.24 -7.43
C VAL A 111 26.85 19.30 -7.15
N GLU A 112 27.61 18.30 -7.57
CA GLU A 112 29.07 18.26 -7.42
C GLU A 112 29.75 19.43 -8.15
N GLU A 113 29.35 19.71 -9.39
CA GLU A 113 29.88 20.83 -10.16
C GLU A 113 29.58 22.19 -9.51
N ARG A 114 28.35 22.38 -9.02
CA ARG A 114 27.98 23.59 -8.26
C ARG A 114 28.74 23.71 -6.95
N ALA A 115 28.94 22.60 -6.24
CA ALA A 115 29.72 22.56 -5.01
C ALA A 115 31.19 22.90 -5.28
N MET A 116 31.78 22.36 -6.34
CA MET A 116 33.15 22.66 -6.76
C MET A 116 33.32 24.13 -7.13
N LYS A 117 32.39 24.68 -7.90
CA LYS A 117 32.41 26.11 -8.24
C LYS A 117 32.29 26.99 -6.99
N LEU A 118 31.41 26.63 -6.06
CA LEU A 118 31.27 27.35 -4.81
C LEU A 118 32.55 27.26 -3.96
N THR A 119 33.22 26.11 -3.92
CA THR A 119 34.51 26.00 -3.22
C THR A 119 35.59 26.87 -3.86
N GLU A 120 35.63 26.97 -5.19
CA GLU A 120 36.55 27.87 -5.90
C GLU A 120 36.24 29.35 -5.61
N ASP A 121 34.95 29.74 -5.65
CA ASP A 121 34.49 31.09 -5.34
C ASP A 121 34.77 31.49 -3.88
N LEU A 122 34.69 30.54 -2.94
CA LEU A 122 35.05 30.73 -1.52
C LEU A 122 36.56 30.73 -1.28
N GLY A 123 37.39 30.61 -2.32
CA GLY A 123 38.85 30.64 -2.22
C GLY A 123 39.49 29.35 -1.73
N PHE A 124 38.75 28.24 -1.68
CA PHE A 124 39.33 26.92 -1.47
C PHE A 124 40.05 26.48 -2.75
N VAL A 125 41.35 26.78 -2.82
CA VAL A 125 42.21 26.31 -3.91
C VAL A 125 42.37 24.80 -3.80
N ARG A 126 42.14 24.08 -4.90
CA ARG A 126 42.37 22.64 -4.95
C ARG A 126 43.83 22.36 -4.57
N PRO A 127 44.08 21.45 -3.62
CA PRO A 127 45.43 21.19 -3.13
C PRO A 127 46.44 20.82 -4.24
N ALA A 128 45.99 20.25 -5.36
CA ALA A 128 46.83 19.86 -6.50
C ALA A 128 47.38 21.05 -7.31
N ASP A 129 46.70 22.20 -7.27
CA ASP A 129 46.97 23.33 -8.17
C ASP A 129 47.86 24.41 -7.52
N HIS A 130 48.27 24.22 -6.25
CA HIS A 130 49.13 25.16 -5.54
C HIS A 130 50.62 24.93 -5.89
N LYS A 131 51.19 25.76 -6.76
CA LYS A 131 52.64 25.84 -7.03
C LYS A 131 53.18 27.21 -6.62
N GLY A 132 53.80 27.29 -5.45
CA GLY A 132 54.36 28.53 -4.90
C GLY A 132 55.21 28.31 -3.63
N PRO A 133 55.81 29.37 -3.05
CA PRO A 133 56.69 29.29 -1.87
C PRO A 133 55.98 28.80 -0.59
N THR A 134 54.65 28.85 -0.54
CA THR A 134 53.79 28.28 0.53
C THR A 134 53.47 26.79 0.33
N SER A 135 53.99 26.14 -0.72
CA SER A 135 53.74 24.73 -1.03
C SER A 135 54.10 23.77 0.12
N GLY A 136 55.12 24.10 0.91
CA GLY A 136 55.48 23.34 2.12
C GLY A 136 54.41 23.39 3.21
N THR A 137 53.89 24.59 3.51
CA THR A 137 52.78 24.75 4.47
C THR A 137 51.50 24.09 3.96
N THR A 138 51.21 24.16 2.66
CA THR A 138 50.06 23.48 2.06
C THR A 138 50.22 21.95 2.12
N ALA A 139 51.42 21.41 1.90
CA ALA A 139 51.69 19.98 2.04
C ALA A 139 51.50 19.51 3.49
N ALA A 140 51.95 20.29 4.47
CA ALA A 140 51.71 20.02 5.88
C ALA A 140 50.22 20.06 6.24
N ILE A 141 49.47 21.03 5.73
CA ILE A 141 48.01 21.11 5.91
C ILE A 141 47.30 19.89 5.28
N LYS A 142 47.73 19.44 4.08
CA LYS A 142 47.19 18.21 3.47
C LYS A 142 47.45 17.00 4.35
N GLN A 143 48.68 16.87 4.86
CA GLN A 143 49.05 15.76 5.73
C GLN A 143 48.22 15.75 7.02
N ALA A 144 48.02 16.92 7.64
CA ALA A 144 47.17 17.08 8.82
C ALA A 144 45.71 16.74 8.52
N ASN A 145 45.15 17.20 7.39
CA ASN A 145 43.78 16.88 7.00
C ASN A 145 43.58 15.38 6.72
N THR A 146 44.56 14.71 6.10
CA THR A 146 44.53 13.24 5.92
C THR A 146 44.59 12.52 7.27
N GLN A 147 45.41 12.99 8.21
CA GLN A 147 45.46 12.43 9.56
C GLN A 147 44.13 12.59 10.29
N ILE A 148 43.48 13.76 10.18
CA ILE A 148 42.15 14.01 10.75
C ILE A 148 41.11 13.06 10.14
N GLN A 149 41.08 12.89 8.82
CA GLN A 149 40.16 11.95 8.18
C GLN A 149 40.36 10.51 8.65
N LEU A 150 41.62 10.07 8.76
CA LEU A 150 41.93 8.74 9.29
C LEU A 150 41.46 8.59 10.74
N LEU A 151 41.66 9.61 11.59
CA LEU A 151 41.19 9.61 12.97
C LEU A 151 39.66 9.53 13.05
N VAL A 152 38.93 10.28 12.21
CA VAL A 152 37.47 10.23 12.15
C VAL A 152 36.99 8.84 11.71
N THR A 153 37.57 8.26 10.65
CA THR A 153 37.21 6.90 10.21
C THR A 153 37.51 5.85 11.28
N ILE A 154 38.58 6.01 12.05
CA ILE A 154 38.89 5.12 13.16
C ILE A 154 37.83 5.26 14.26
N LEU A 155 37.44 6.48 14.62
CA LEU A 155 36.39 6.74 15.61
C LEU A 155 35.04 6.13 15.20
N GLU A 156 34.60 6.34 13.96
CA GLU A 156 33.36 5.74 13.44
C GLU A 156 33.37 4.20 13.51
N ARG A 157 34.54 3.59 13.24
CA ARG A 157 34.72 2.14 13.36
C ARG A 157 34.69 1.67 14.81
N LEU A 158 35.25 2.44 15.74
CA LEU A 158 35.20 2.13 17.17
C LEU A 158 33.77 2.21 17.70
N GLU A 159 33.02 3.26 17.35
CA GLU A 159 31.60 3.37 17.70
C GLU A 159 30.77 2.20 17.16
N ALA A 160 31.04 1.77 15.92
CA ALA A 160 30.38 0.60 15.35
C ALA A 160 30.75 -0.71 16.07
N LEU A 161 31.97 -0.83 16.58
CA LEU A 161 32.40 -1.97 17.40
C LEU A 161 31.76 -1.96 18.79
N ASP A 162 31.70 -0.79 19.44
CA ASP A 162 31.04 -0.63 20.74
C ASP A 162 29.56 -0.97 20.65
N GLU A 163 28.88 -0.55 19.58
CA GLU A 163 27.48 -0.93 19.35
C GLU A 163 27.31 -2.43 19.08
N ARG A 164 28.30 -3.10 18.46
CA ARG A 164 28.29 -4.56 18.30
C ARG A 164 28.52 -5.28 19.63
N ILE A 165 29.42 -4.79 20.48
CA ILE A 165 29.67 -5.34 21.82
C ILE A 165 28.41 -5.20 22.66
N ARG A 166 27.79 -4.02 22.69
CA ARG A 166 26.53 -3.78 23.39
C ARG A 166 25.41 -4.72 22.94
N LYS A 167 25.31 -4.99 21.63
CA LYS A 167 24.34 -5.97 21.08
C LYS A 167 24.66 -7.41 21.48
N LEU A 168 25.92 -7.77 21.67
CA LEU A 168 26.33 -9.09 22.13
C LEU A 168 26.08 -9.27 23.64
N GLU A 169 26.43 -8.27 24.46
CA GLU A 169 26.14 -8.27 25.90
C GLU A 169 24.63 -8.31 26.18
N ALA A 170 23.83 -7.58 25.42
CA ALA A 170 22.38 -7.66 25.49
C ALA A 170 21.85 -9.06 25.14
N LYS A 171 22.43 -9.74 24.15
CA LYS A 171 22.07 -11.12 23.78
C LYS A 171 22.50 -12.15 24.83
N GLU A 172 23.63 -11.93 25.49
CA GLU A 172 24.13 -12.79 26.58
C GLU A 172 23.27 -12.65 27.85
N SER A 173 22.74 -11.45 28.12
CA SER A 173 21.77 -11.23 29.21
C SER A 173 20.43 -11.95 28.99
N ILE A 174 20.04 -12.21 27.74
CA ILE A 174 18.80 -12.93 27.40
C ILE A 174 19.05 -14.45 27.40
N SER A 175 20.27 -14.91 27.11
CA SER A 175 20.60 -16.34 27.07
C SER A 175 20.98 -16.93 28.44
N SER A 176 21.23 -16.12 29.46
CA SER A 176 21.60 -16.57 30.81
C SER A 176 20.40 -16.82 31.75
N THR A 177 19.16 -16.53 31.33
CA THR A 177 17.96 -16.80 32.15
C THR A 177 17.38 -18.22 31.98
N THR A 178 18.01 -19.09 31.17
CA THR A 178 17.54 -20.48 30.97
C THR A 178 18.67 -21.50 30.92
N LEU A 179 19.52 -21.58 31.95
CA LEU A 179 20.28 -22.81 32.23
C LEU A 179 20.27 -23.10 33.74
N PRO A 180 19.88 -24.32 34.15
CA PRO A 180 19.76 -24.69 35.55
C PRO A 180 21.13 -24.78 36.24
N GLU A 181 21.13 -24.28 37.46
CA GLU A 181 22.22 -24.16 38.42
C GLU A 181 22.61 -25.54 38.97
N GLU A 182 23.27 -26.37 38.16
CA GLU A 182 23.84 -27.63 38.66
C GLU A 182 25.03 -28.04 37.77
N VAL A 183 26.22 -27.50 38.07
CA VAL A 183 27.54 -28.17 38.11
C VAL A 183 28.57 -27.07 38.43
N THR A 184 28.76 -26.77 39.72
CA THR A 184 30.04 -26.23 40.21
C THR A 184 30.46 -27.02 41.45
N SER A 185 30.91 -28.25 41.25
CA SER A 185 31.73 -28.94 42.23
C SER A 185 32.80 -29.79 41.55
N SER A 186 33.99 -29.21 41.37
CA SER A 186 35.26 -29.87 41.73
C SER A 186 36.43 -28.91 41.44
N PRO A 187 37.40 -28.79 42.36
CA PRO A 187 38.67 -28.14 42.06
C PRO A 187 39.56 -29.11 41.26
N VAL A 188 40.59 -28.54 40.61
CA VAL A 188 41.95 -29.07 40.37
C VAL A 188 42.41 -28.68 38.96
N LEU A 189 43.30 -27.68 38.88
CA LEU A 189 44.65 -27.72 38.29
C LEU A 189 45.06 -26.30 37.90
N GLY A 190 46.10 -25.82 38.59
CA GLY A 190 46.76 -24.58 38.25
C GLY A 190 47.45 -24.65 36.91
N VAL A 191 47.34 -23.55 36.16
CA VAL A 191 48.34 -23.17 35.17
C VAL A 191 48.70 -21.71 35.47
N CYS A 192 49.88 -21.55 36.07
CA CYS A 192 50.57 -20.26 36.13
C CYS A 192 50.82 -19.76 34.70
N ILE A 193 50.21 -18.64 34.33
CA ILE A 193 50.75 -17.78 33.27
C ILE A 193 51.09 -16.44 33.92
N ARG A 194 52.41 -16.21 34.06
CA ARG A 194 53.02 -14.95 34.47
C ARG A 194 52.52 -13.82 33.58
N LEU A 195 51.83 -12.84 34.16
CA LEU A 195 51.71 -11.51 33.56
C LEU A 195 53.05 -10.78 33.76
N SER A 196 53.81 -10.70 32.68
CA SER A 196 55.00 -9.84 32.59
C SER A 196 54.55 -8.39 32.60
N THR A 197 54.88 -7.67 33.66
CA THR A 197 54.72 -6.22 33.75
C THR A 197 55.76 -5.54 32.85
N HIS A 198 55.44 -5.36 31.58
CA HIS A 198 56.23 -4.50 30.70
C HIS A 198 55.77 -3.04 30.90
N LYS A 199 56.55 -2.33 31.71
CA LYS A 199 56.51 -0.88 31.89
C LYS A 199 56.72 -0.20 30.51
N PRO A 200 55.87 0.73 30.05
CA PRO A 200 56.20 1.56 28.91
C PRO A 200 57.25 2.62 29.33
N PRO A 201 58.24 2.92 28.48
CA PRO A 201 59.25 3.94 28.78
C PRO A 201 58.62 5.33 28.78
N ALA A 202 58.96 6.11 29.79
CA ALA A 202 58.67 7.54 29.84
C ALA A 202 59.36 8.22 28.65
N ILE A 203 58.58 8.68 27.68
CA ILE A 203 59.06 9.60 26.65
C ILE A 203 59.14 10.97 27.32
N ALA A 204 60.36 11.34 27.71
CA ALA A 204 60.72 12.70 28.07
C ALA A 204 60.50 13.59 26.83
N PHE A 205 59.44 14.39 26.85
CA PHE A 205 59.30 15.51 25.93
C PHE A 205 60.35 16.56 26.33
N LEU A 206 61.35 16.72 25.46
CA LEU A 206 62.34 17.77 25.52
C LEU A 206 61.66 19.14 25.57
N SER A 207 61.88 19.84 26.67
CA SER A 207 61.80 21.29 26.76
C SER A 207 62.97 21.88 25.96
N TYR A 208 62.71 22.43 24.78
CA TYR A 208 63.57 23.46 24.20
C TYR A 208 62.86 24.25 23.10
N VAL A 209 63.21 25.54 23.05
CA VAL A 209 62.79 26.60 22.12
C VAL A 209 61.48 27.30 22.46
N GLY A 210 61.58 28.20 23.44
CA GLY A 210 60.70 29.35 23.61
C GLY A 210 61.52 30.54 24.10
N ASP A 211 62.39 31.06 23.25
CA ASP A 211 63.07 32.35 23.42
C ASP A 211 63.36 32.95 22.02
N LEU A 212 62.36 33.67 21.49
CA LEU A 212 62.49 34.69 20.44
C LEU A 212 61.10 35.26 20.18
N PHE A 213 60.63 36.13 21.08
CA PHE A 213 59.76 37.30 20.87
C PHE A 213 59.33 37.82 22.26
N GLY A 214 60.00 38.88 22.72
CA GLY A 214 59.80 39.53 24.02
C GLY A 214 61.10 40.05 24.57
#